data_AF-A0A4Z0LU12-F1
#
_entry.id   AF-A0A4Z0LU12-F1
#
_cell.length_a   1.000
_cell.length_b   1.000
_cell.length_c   1.000
_cell.angle_alpha   90.00
_cell.angle_beta   90.00
_cell.angle_gamma   90.00
#
_symmetry.space_group_name_H-M   'P 1'
#
loop_
_entity.id
_entity.type
_entity.pdbx_description
1 polymer ?
#
loop_
_entity_poly.entity_id
_entity_poly.type
_entity_poly.pdbx_seq_one_letter_code
_entity_poly.pdbx_strand_id
1 'polypeptide(L)'
;MTRFDHSKYQPFQPIRKADRRWPDQVIERAPRWCSVDLRDGNQALIEPMTTRQKSRLWDQLVKVGFKEIEVGFPSASSHDYDFVRDLIDN
;
A
#
# COMPACT_ATOMS: atom_id res chain seq x y z
N MET A 1 -16.60 34.36 -0.87
CA MET A 1 -15.53 33.38 -0.61
C MET A 1 -15.30 33.30 0.88
N THR A 2 -15.61 32.17 1.52
CA THR A 2 -15.20 31.92 2.90
C THR A 2 -13.68 31.87 2.95
N ARG A 3 -13.07 32.76 3.77
CA ARG A 3 -11.63 32.73 4.01
C ARG A 3 -11.27 31.40 4.69
N PHE A 4 -10.06 30.92 4.43
CA PHE A 4 -9.51 29.76 5.13
C PHE A 4 -9.64 29.93 6.65
N ASP A 5 -10.17 28.90 7.32
CA ASP A 5 -10.36 28.85 8.76
C ASP A 5 -9.48 27.75 9.35
N HIS A 6 -8.36 28.14 9.94
CA HIS A 6 -7.40 27.24 10.55
C HIS A 6 -7.90 26.63 11.87
N SER A 7 -8.93 27.21 12.51
CA SER A 7 -9.43 26.75 13.82
C SER A 7 -10.08 25.36 13.78
N LYS A 8 -10.45 24.89 12.59
CA LYS A 8 -10.98 23.54 12.35
C LYS A 8 -9.93 22.44 12.48
N TYR A 9 -8.65 22.80 12.51
CA TYR A 9 -7.53 21.85 12.50
C TYR A 9 -6.72 22.01 13.77
N GLN A 10 -6.62 20.92 14.54
CA GLN A 10 -5.81 20.92 15.76
C GLN A 10 -4.36 20.55 15.43
N PRO A 11 -3.36 21.21 16.04
CA PRO A 11 -1.96 20.81 15.89
C PRO A 11 -1.72 19.39 16.42
N PHE A 12 -0.87 18.63 15.73
CA PHE A 12 -0.41 17.33 16.20
C PHE A 12 0.40 17.48 17.50
N GLN A 13 0.10 16.65 18.51
CA GLN A 13 0.83 16.65 19.77
C GLN A 13 2.16 15.91 19.63
N PRO A 14 3.33 16.56 19.81
CA PRO A 14 4.62 15.93 19.57
C PRO A 14 4.89 14.74 20.51
N ILE A 15 5.37 13.63 19.95
CA ILE A 15 5.81 12.47 20.73
C ILE A 15 7.17 12.78 21.35
N ARG A 16 7.24 12.81 22.69
CA ARG A 16 8.49 13.00 23.42
C ARG A 16 9.34 11.72 23.41
N LYS A 17 10.24 11.65 22.42
CA LYS A 17 11.31 10.64 22.35
C LYS A 17 12.67 11.34 22.40
N ALA A 18 13.14 11.63 23.61
CA ALA A 18 14.37 12.39 23.85
C ALA A 18 15.63 11.60 23.46
N ASP A 19 15.59 10.28 23.63
CA ASP A 19 16.64 9.31 23.32
C ASP A 19 16.55 8.77 21.88
N ARG A 20 15.95 9.52 20.96
CA ARG A 20 15.80 9.07 19.57
C ARG A 20 17.19 8.92 18.94
N ARG A 21 17.46 7.77 18.33
CA ARG A 21 18.75 7.49 17.70
C ARG A 21 18.72 7.62 16.17
N TRP A 22 17.54 7.65 15.56
CA TRP A 22 17.41 7.72 14.10
C TRP A 22 18.06 8.94 13.43
N PRO A 23 18.23 10.12 14.07
CA PRO A 23 18.94 11.24 13.44
C PRO A 23 20.43 10.96 13.16
N ASP A 24 21.05 10.07 13.93
CA ASP A 24 22.48 9.73 13.83
C ASP A 24 22.74 8.45 13.01
N GLN A 25 21.71 7.86 12.41
CA GLN A 25 21.83 6.60 11.66
C GLN A 25 21.77 6.88 10.15
N VAL A 26 22.65 6.21 9.41
CA VAL A 26 22.62 6.18 7.94
C VAL A 26 22.05 4.83 7.49
N ILE A 27 21.19 4.83 6.47
CA ILE A 27 20.64 3.60 5.91
C ILE A 27 21.72 2.90 5.07
N GLU A 28 22.12 1.70 5.47
CA GLU A 28 23.17 0.91 4.79
C GLU A 28 22.64 -0.33 4.06
N ARG A 29 21.37 -0.68 4.26
CA ARG A 29 20.74 -1.87 3.69
C ARG A 29 19.30 -1.60 3.29
N ALA A 30 18.85 -2.28 2.23
CA ALA A 30 17.45 -2.25 1.83
C ALA A 30 16.56 -2.86 2.94
N PRO A 31 15.37 -2.29 3.20
CA PRO A 31 14.38 -2.93 4.06
C PRO A 31 13.75 -4.13 3.36
N ARG A 32 12.94 -4.88 4.11
CA ARG A 32 11.95 -5.78 3.49
C ARG A 32 10.84 -4.91 2.91
N TRP A 33 10.51 -5.17 1.65
CA TRP A 33 9.48 -4.44 0.93
C TRP A 33 8.21 -5.28 0.84
N CYS A 34 7.08 -4.66 1.15
CA CYS A 34 5.75 -5.18 0.88
C CYS A 34 5.05 -4.22 -0.08
N SER A 35 4.68 -4.72 -1.26
CA SER A 35 3.85 -3.97 -2.21
C SER A 35 2.38 -4.18 -1.87
N VAL A 36 1.61 -3.09 -1.84
CA VAL A 36 0.17 -3.10 -1.55
C VAL A 36 -0.67 -2.64 -2.75
N ASP A 37 -0.05 -2.54 -3.93
CA ASP A 37 -0.60 -1.93 -5.12
C ASP A 37 -1.86 -2.67 -5.61
N LEU A 38 -1.91 -4.00 -5.47
CA LEU A 38 -3.03 -4.83 -5.93
C LEU A 38 -4.27 -4.75 -5.02
N ARG A 39 -4.15 -4.23 -3.79
CA ARG A 39 -5.26 -4.05 -2.85
C ARG A 39 -5.45 -2.58 -2.50
N ASP A 40 -4.55 -1.99 -1.73
CA ASP A 40 -4.67 -0.61 -1.25
C ASP A 40 -4.59 0.39 -2.40
N GLY A 41 -3.66 0.17 -3.34
CA GLY A 41 -3.58 0.96 -4.57
C GLY A 41 -4.83 0.80 -5.44
N ASN A 42 -5.31 -0.43 -5.64
CA ASN A 42 -6.52 -0.72 -6.39
C ASN A 42 -7.77 -0.03 -5.82
N GLN A 43 -7.91 0.02 -4.49
CA GLN A 43 -9.02 0.63 -3.77
C GLN A 43 -9.13 2.15 -4.00
N ALA A 44 -8.00 2.81 -4.30
CA ALA A 44 -7.93 4.26 -4.54
C ALA A 44 -8.27 4.67 -5.98
N LEU A 45 -8.42 3.71 -6.90
CA LEU A 45 -8.74 4.01 -8.30
C LEU A 45 -10.22 4.37 -8.47
N ILE A 46 -10.50 5.35 -9.34
CA ILE A 46 -11.88 5.67 -9.76
C ILE A 46 -12.50 4.45 -10.45
N GLU A 47 -11.74 3.84 -11.36
CA GLU A 47 -12.08 2.59 -12.03
C GLU A 47 -11.13 1.50 -11.51
N PRO A 48 -11.64 0.52 -10.73
CA PRO A 48 -10.82 -0.57 -10.22
C PRO A 48 -10.16 -1.37 -11.35
N MET A 49 -8.99 -1.93 -11.08
CA MET A 49 -8.28 -2.79 -12.02
C MET A 49 -9.14 -4.01 -12.39
N THR A 50 -9.15 -4.32 -13.68
CA THR A 50 -9.61 -5.61 -14.19
C THR A 50 -8.64 -6.73 -13.80
N THR A 51 -9.08 -7.99 -13.82
CA THR A 51 -8.21 -9.16 -13.55
C THR A 51 -6.94 -9.14 -14.39
N ARG A 52 -7.05 -8.83 -15.70
CA ARG A 52 -5.89 -8.76 -16.61
C ARG A 52 -4.88 -7.69 -16.20
N GLN A 53 -5.35 -6.53 -15.72
CA GLN A 53 -4.47 -5.47 -15.22
C GLN A 53 -3.80 -5.89 -13.91
N LYS A 54 -4.53 -6.56 -13.02
CA LYS A 54 -3.97 -7.14 -11.79
C LYS A 54 -2.90 -8.17 -12.08
N SER A 55 -3.13 -9.14 -12.98
CA SER A 55 -2.11 -10.14 -13.35
C SER A 55 -0.87 -9.49 -13.97
N ARG A 56 -1.04 -8.48 -14.83
CA ARG A 56 0.10 -7.74 -15.39
C ARG A 56 0.92 -7.02 -14.32
N LEU A 57 0.26 -6.43 -13.32
CA LEU A 57 0.95 -5.74 -12.23
C LEU A 57 1.64 -6.75 -11.29
N TRP A 58 0.98 -7.87 -10.98
CA TRP A 58 1.58 -8.99 -10.26
C TRP A 58 2.89 -9.45 -10.92
N ASP A 59 2.86 -9.78 -12.22
CA ASP A 59 4.03 -10.22 -12.96
C ASP A 59 5.17 -9.20 -12.89
N GLN A 60 4.82 -7.92 -12.97
CA GLN A 60 5.80 -6.84 -12.89
C GLN A 60 6.40 -6.72 -11.48
N LEU A 61 5.61 -6.81 -10.42
CA LEU A 61 6.09 -6.75 -9.03
C LEU A 61 7.01 -7.94 -8.72
N VAL A 62 6.63 -9.14 -9.18
CA VAL A 62 7.45 -10.34 -9.08
C VAL A 62 8.77 -10.16 -9.85
N LYS A 63 8.70 -9.65 -11.08
CA LYS A 63 9.89 -9.39 -11.91
C LYS A 63 10.84 -8.37 -11.30
N VAL A 64 10.31 -7.33 -10.64
CA VAL A 64 11.12 -6.33 -9.90
C VAL A 64 11.81 -6.95 -8.69
N GLY A 65 11.23 -8.01 -8.12
CA GLY A 65 11.84 -8.78 -7.04
C GLY A 65 11.15 -8.61 -5.68
N PHE A 66 9.93 -8.06 -5.63
CA PHE A 66 9.14 -8.04 -4.39
C PHE A 66 8.92 -9.47 -3.88
N LYS A 67 9.00 -9.63 -2.56
CA LYS A 67 8.81 -10.92 -1.87
C LYS A 67 7.57 -10.95 -0.98
N GLU A 68 7.02 -9.77 -0.68
CA GLU A 68 5.74 -9.62 0.00
C GLU A 68 4.87 -8.72 -0.88
N ILE A 69 3.68 -9.22 -1.23
CA ILE A 69 2.70 -8.53 -2.08
C ILE A 69 1.31 -8.78 -1.48
N GLU A 70 0.58 -7.73 -1.13
CA GLU A 70 -0.81 -7.81 -0.72
C GLU A 70 -1.71 -7.93 -1.96
N VAL A 71 -2.42 -9.05 -2.10
CA VAL A 71 -3.11 -9.43 -3.35
C VAL A 71 -4.61 -9.15 -3.36
N GLY A 72 -5.21 -8.76 -2.24
CA GLY A 72 -6.64 -8.42 -2.19
C GLY A 72 -7.24 -8.49 -0.79
N PHE A 73 -8.53 -8.13 -0.69
CA PHE A 73 -9.35 -8.28 0.52
C PHE A 73 -10.51 -9.27 0.26
N PRO A 74 -10.25 -10.58 0.23
CA PRO A 74 -11.15 -11.58 -0.37
C PRO A 74 -12.46 -11.81 0.42
N SER A 75 -12.51 -11.47 1.70
CA SER A 75 -13.76 -11.58 2.48
C SER A 75 -14.75 -10.44 2.22
N ALA A 76 -14.31 -9.34 1.59
CA ALA A 76 -15.11 -8.14 1.34
C ALA A 76 -15.35 -7.88 -0.15
N SER A 77 -14.64 -8.57 -1.05
CA SER A 77 -14.71 -8.37 -2.50
C SER A 77 -14.64 -9.71 -3.23
N SER A 78 -15.69 -10.04 -3.98
CA SER A 78 -15.72 -11.23 -4.84
C SER A 78 -14.65 -11.16 -5.93
N HIS A 79 -14.40 -9.97 -6.48
CA HIS A 79 -13.36 -9.77 -7.48
C HIS A 79 -11.95 -10.04 -6.93
N ASP A 80 -11.69 -9.64 -5.69
CA ASP A 80 -10.42 -9.94 -5.02
C ASP A 80 -10.32 -11.43 -4.67
N TYR A 81 -11.43 -12.04 -4.22
CA TYR A 81 -11.49 -13.48 -3.98
C TYR A 81 -11.12 -14.27 -5.25
N ASP A 82 -11.73 -13.94 -6.38
CA ASP A 82 -11.50 -14.62 -7.66
C ASP A 82 -10.05 -14.46 -8.12
N PHE A 83 -9.47 -13.26 -7.97
CA PHE A 83 -8.06 -13.03 -8.31
C PHE A 83 -7.11 -13.83 -7.40
N VAL A 84 -7.40 -13.92 -6.09
CA VAL A 84 -6.60 -14.75 -5.18
C VAL A 84 -6.68 -16.23 -5.56
N ARG A 85 -7.85 -16.72 -5.98
CA ARG A 85 -8.00 -18.09 -6.49
C ARG A 85 -7.21 -18.31 -7.77
N ASP A 86 -7.29 -17.38 -8.72
CA ASP A 86 -6.54 -17.43 -9.98
C ASP A 86 -5.03 -17.54 -9.73
N LEU A 87 -4.48 -16.75 -8.80
CA LEU A 87 -3.04 -16.82 -8.44
C LEU A 87 -2.60 -18.14 -7.79
N ILE A 88 -3.51 -18.88 -7.16
CA ILE A 88 -3.19 -20.13 -6.45
C ILE A 88 -3.35 -21.32 -7.39
N ASP A 89 -4.38 -21.28 -8.24
CA ASP A 89 -4.82 -22.43 -9.03
C ASP A 89 -4.13 -22.50 -10.41
N ASN A 90 -3.53 -21.40 -10.89
CA ASN A 90 -2.87 -21.27 -12.20
C ASN A 90 -1.42 -20.77 -12.09
#